data_AF-A4BVF4-F1
#
_entry.id   AF-A4BVF4-F1
#
_cell.length_a   1.000
_cell.length_b   1.000
_cell.length_c   1.000
_cell.angle_alpha   90.00
_cell.angle_beta   90.00
_cell.angle_gamma   90.00
#
_symmetry.space_group_name_H-M   'P 1'
#
loop_
_entity.id
_entity.type
_entity.pdbx_description
1 polymer ?
#
loop_
_entity_poly.entity_id
_entity_poly.type
_entity_poly.pdbx_seq_one_letter_code
_entity_poly.pdbx_strand_id
1 'polypeptide(L)'
;MAEQAQTLNPGFFKRMLTGLPYLRCKLAMSLDGRTAMASGESRWITAAAARGDVHHLQARSDALLTGHGTVLADDPQLTARDVDTSWD
;
A
#
# COMPACT_ATOMS: atom_id res chain seq x y z
N MET A 1 8.41 -26.94 -0.16
CA MET A 1 7.08 -26.56 0.40
C MET A 1 7.17 -25.58 1.56
N ALA A 2 8.04 -25.77 2.56
CA ALA A 2 8.14 -24.83 3.69
C ALA A 2 8.43 -23.38 3.29
N GLU A 3 9.38 -23.17 2.37
CA GLU A 3 9.73 -21.85 1.85
C GLU A 3 8.56 -21.16 1.11
N GLN A 4 7.80 -21.92 0.32
CA GLN A 4 6.62 -21.41 -0.39
C GLN A 4 5.53 -20.93 0.59
N ALA A 5 5.31 -21.67 1.68
CA ALA A 5 4.36 -21.28 2.72
C ALA A 5 4.78 -20.00 3.45
N GLN A 6 6.08 -19.80 3.67
CA GLN A 6 6.62 -18.57 4.26
C GLN A 6 6.46 -17.38 3.32
N THR A 7 6.78 -17.54 2.03
CA THR A 7 6.61 -16.51 1.00
C THR A 7 5.15 -16.10 0.81
N LEU A 8 4.21 -17.04 0.98
CA LEU A 8 2.78 -16.76 0.93
C LEU A 8 2.32 -15.91 2.14
N ASN A 9 2.93 -16.10 3.31
CA ASN A 9 2.46 -15.55 4.59
C ASN A 9 3.51 -14.68 5.32
N PRO A 10 4.14 -13.69 4.66
CA PRO A 10 5.27 -12.97 5.24
C PRO A 10 4.88 -12.17 6.49
N GLY A 11 3.65 -11.61 6.51
CA GLY A 11 3.11 -10.89 7.65
C GLY A 11 2.93 -11.76 8.89
N PHE A 12 2.33 -12.93 8.71
CA PHE A 12 2.11 -13.89 9.79
C PHE A 12 3.43 -14.36 10.39
N PHE A 13 4.35 -14.88 9.56
CA PHE A 13 5.62 -15.40 10.06
C PHE A 13 6.46 -14.33 10.74
N LYS A 14 6.56 -13.12 10.18
CA LYS A 14 7.31 -12.03 10.82
C LYS A 14 6.74 -11.69 12.20
N ARG A 15 5.41 -11.58 12.32
CA ARG A 15 4.74 -11.30 13.59
C ARG A 15 4.97 -12.41 14.62
N MET A 16 4.86 -13.67 14.22
CA MET A 16 5.05 -14.82 15.11
C MET A 16 6.51 -15.00 15.57
N LEU A 17 7.47 -14.71 14.70
CA LEU A 17 8.89 -14.92 15.00
C LEU A 17 9.54 -13.73 15.75
N THR A 18 9.08 -12.50 15.50
CA THR A 18 9.75 -11.28 15.98
C THR A 18 8.88 -10.39 16.85
N GLY A 19 7.58 -10.66 16.94
CA GLY A 19 6.62 -9.78 17.60
C GLY A 19 6.32 -8.48 16.82
N LEU A 20 6.91 -8.28 15.65
CA LEU A 20 6.77 -7.07 14.83
C LEU A 20 6.00 -7.34 13.54
N PRO A 21 5.22 -6.36 13.04
CA PRO A 21 4.49 -6.51 11.78
C PRO A 21 5.42 -6.48 10.55
N TYR A 22 4.93 -7.06 9.46
CA TYR A 22 5.53 -6.85 8.13
C TYR A 22 5.06 -5.51 7.57
N LEU A 23 6.03 -4.62 7.31
CA LEU A 23 5.77 -3.27 6.84
C LEU A 23 6.10 -3.19 5.35
N ARG A 24 5.14 -2.69 4.57
CA ARG A 24 5.32 -2.30 3.18
C ARG A 24 5.18 -0.79 3.09
N CYS A 25 6.21 -0.13 2.57
CA CYS A 25 6.15 1.30 2.26
C CYS A 25 5.90 1.46 0.77
N LYS A 26 4.83 2.17 0.39
CA LYS A 26 4.50 2.48 -1.01
C LYS A 26 4.74 3.96 -1.27
N LEU A 27 5.44 4.27 -2.36
CA LEU A 27 5.65 5.63 -2.84
C LEU A 27 5.14 5.75 -4.29
N ALA A 28 4.61 6.91 -4.65
CA ALA A 28 4.35 7.32 -6.03
C ALA A 28 5.06 8.64 -6.27
N MET A 29 5.88 8.70 -7.31
CA MET A 29 6.70 9.87 -7.63
C MET A 29 6.91 9.97 -9.13
N SER A 30 7.25 11.17 -9.59
CA SER A 30 7.76 11.41 -10.93
C SER A 30 9.16 10.81 -11.11
N LEU A 31 9.65 10.80 -12.35
CA LEU A 31 10.97 10.24 -12.68
C LEU A 31 12.13 10.96 -11.95
N ASP A 32 11.98 12.25 -11.69
CA ASP A 32 12.93 13.07 -10.92
C ASP A 32 12.72 12.99 -9.40
N GLY A 33 11.87 12.06 -8.93
CA GLY A 33 11.71 11.75 -7.51
C GLY A 33 10.77 12.68 -6.74
N ARG A 34 9.94 13.47 -7.44
CA ARG A 34 8.98 14.39 -6.80
C ARG A 34 7.63 13.72 -6.57
N THR A 35 7.04 13.99 -5.41
CA THR A 35 5.72 13.43 -5.00
C THR A 35 4.59 14.47 -5.05
N ALA A 36 4.93 15.73 -5.28
CA ALA A 36 4.02 16.86 -5.45
C ALA A 36 4.76 18.01 -6.15
N MET A 37 4.01 18.92 -6.77
CA MET A 37 4.52 20.22 -7.20
C MET A 37 4.82 21.12 -6.00
N ALA A 38 5.57 22.21 -6.23
CA ALA A 38 5.84 23.22 -5.19
C ALA A 38 4.55 23.88 -4.64
N SER A 39 3.47 23.89 -5.44
CA SER A 39 2.14 24.32 -5.04
C SER A 39 1.41 23.34 -4.11
N GLY A 40 1.94 22.12 -3.91
CA GLY A 40 1.28 21.04 -3.19
C GLY A 40 0.39 20.14 -4.05
N GLU A 41 0.18 20.47 -5.33
CA GLU A 41 -0.60 19.62 -6.24
C GLU A 41 0.13 18.30 -6.53
N SER A 42 -0.54 17.17 -6.26
CA SER A 42 0.08 15.84 -6.24
C SER A 42 -0.78 14.76 -6.92
N ARG A 43 -1.92 15.14 -7.50
CA ARG A 43 -2.88 14.16 -8.02
C ARG A 43 -2.40 13.56 -9.34
N TRP A 44 -2.53 12.24 -9.42
CA TRP A 44 -2.35 11.47 -10.65
C TRP A 44 -0.97 11.49 -11.29
N ILE A 45 0.08 11.57 -10.47
CA ILE A 45 1.47 11.36 -10.93
C ILE A 45 1.66 9.98 -11.58
N THR A 46 1.03 8.94 -11.00
CA THR A 46 1.05 7.57 -11.56
C THR A 46 -0.26 7.23 -12.27
N ALA A 47 -0.17 6.41 -13.32
CA ALA A 47 -1.32 5.96 -14.13
C ALA A 47 -2.34 5.12 -13.33
N ALA A 48 -3.54 4.92 -13.91
CA ALA A 48 -4.62 4.16 -13.29
C ALA A 48 -4.23 2.72 -12.93
N ALA A 49 -3.49 2.02 -13.80
CA ALA A 49 -3.01 0.67 -13.53
C ALA A 49 -2.20 0.59 -12.22
N ALA A 50 -1.25 1.52 -12.02
CA ALA A 50 -0.46 1.59 -10.80
C ALA A 50 -1.30 1.88 -9.55
N ARG A 51 -2.48 2.51 -9.69
CA ARG A 51 -3.42 2.71 -8.58
C ARG A 51 -4.23 1.44 -8.28
N GLY A 52 -4.55 0.65 -9.32
CA GLY A 52 -5.11 -0.70 -9.16
C GLY A 52 -4.17 -1.61 -8.36
N ASP A 53 -2.87 -1.58 -8.67
CA ASP A 53 -1.87 -2.36 -7.92
C ASP A 53 -1.85 -2.01 -6.42
N VAL A 54 -2.03 -0.73 -6.08
CA VAL A 54 -2.13 -0.30 -4.67
C VAL A 54 -3.33 -0.93 -3.98
N HIS A 55 -4.46 -1.10 -4.67
CA HIS A 55 -5.63 -1.75 -4.08
C HIS A 55 -5.36 -3.22 -3.74
N HIS A 56 -4.62 -3.96 -4.56
CA HIS A 56 -4.15 -5.30 -4.19
C HIS A 56 -3.22 -5.30 -2.98
N LEU A 57 -2.34 -4.29 -2.85
CA LEU A 57 -1.50 -4.16 -1.66
C LEU A 57 -2.34 -3.88 -0.41
N GLN A 58 -3.35 -3.03 -0.53
CA GLN A 58 -4.29 -2.71 0.56
C GLN A 58 -5.10 -3.93 0.99
N ALA A 59 -5.68 -4.68 0.05
CA ALA A 59 -6.45 -5.89 0.33
C ALA A 59 -5.63 -6.97 1.06
N ARG A 60 -4.31 -7.00 0.81
CA ARG A 60 -3.36 -7.92 1.47
C ARG A 60 -2.79 -7.39 2.79
N SER A 61 -3.25 -6.24 3.28
CA SER A 61 -2.73 -5.61 4.51
C SER A 61 -3.79 -5.60 5.60
N ASP A 62 -3.41 -5.99 6.81
CA ASP A 62 -4.31 -5.94 7.98
C ASP A 62 -4.61 -4.49 8.41
N ALA A 63 -3.69 -3.56 8.14
CA ALA A 63 -3.83 -2.16 8.49
C ALA A 63 -3.15 -1.25 7.45
N LEU A 64 -3.70 -0.05 7.30
CA LEU A 64 -3.12 1.03 6.50
C LEU A 64 -2.75 2.18 7.41
N LEU A 65 -1.55 2.72 7.19
CA LEU A 65 -0.99 3.81 7.98
C LEU A 65 -0.80 5.03 7.09
N THR A 66 -1.20 6.19 7.59
CA THR A 66 -0.94 7.49 6.94
C THR A 66 -0.65 8.56 7.99
N GLY A 67 -0.01 9.65 7.56
CA GLY A 67 0.19 10.85 8.39
C GLY A 67 -1.01 11.81 8.31
N HIS A 68 -1.18 12.64 9.34
CA HIS A 68 -2.26 13.64 9.38
C HIS A 68 -2.22 14.61 8.19
N GLY A 69 -1.03 14.99 7.70
CA GLY A 69 -0.88 15.90 6.58
C GLY A 69 -1.50 15.36 5.28
N THR A 70 -1.35 14.05 5.04
CA THR A 70 -1.99 13.38 3.90
C THR A 70 -3.51 13.37 4.05
N VAL A 71 -4.02 13.16 5.27
CA VAL A 71 -5.48 13.22 5.51
C VAL A 71 -6.02 14.60 5.16
N LEU A 72 -5.36 15.66 5.64
CA LEU A 72 -5.79 17.04 5.40
C LEU A 72 -5.66 17.47 3.93
N ALA A 73 -4.62 17.01 3.22
CA ALA A 73 -4.36 17.41 1.84
C ALA A 73 -5.20 16.61 0.82
N ASP A 74 -5.40 15.31 1.05
CA ASP A 74 -5.94 14.39 0.05
C ASP A 74 -7.35 13.85 0.37
N ASP A 75 -7.83 14.00 1.60
CA ASP A 75 -9.06 13.39 2.13
C ASP A 75 -9.25 11.91 1.68
N PRO A 76 -8.26 11.04 1.94
CA PRO A 76 -8.26 9.70 1.39
C PRO A 76 -9.14 8.76 2.21
N GLN A 77 -9.95 7.94 1.52
CA GLN A 77 -10.70 6.88 2.20
C GLN A 77 -9.83 5.75 2.75
N LEU A 78 -8.66 5.52 2.13
CA LEU A 78 -7.74 4.41 2.47
C LEU A 78 -8.45 3.05 2.61
N THR A 79 -9.28 2.70 1.64
CA THR A 79 -9.94 1.39 1.53
C THR A 79 -9.48 0.66 0.27
N ALA A 80 -9.42 -0.67 0.34
CA ALA A 80 -9.28 -1.50 -0.84
C ALA A 80 -10.59 -1.49 -1.63
N ARG A 81 -10.50 -1.22 -2.93
CA ARG A 81 -11.64 -1.14 -3.85
C ARG A 81 -11.25 -1.80 -5.16
N ASP A 82 -12.23 -2.32 -5.89
CA ASP A 82 -12.03 -2.90 -7.22
C ASP A 82 -11.01 -4.07 -7.24
N VAL A 83 -10.94 -4.83 -6.15
CA VAL A 83 -10.12 -6.06 -6.04
C VAL A 83 -11.05 -7.25 -5.87
N ASP A 84 -10.84 -8.29 -6.67
CA ASP A 84 -11.49 -9.56 -6.43
C ASP A 84 -10.87 -10.25 -5.21
N THR A 85 -11.71 -10.52 -4.22
CA THR A 85 -11.35 -11.22 -2.98
C THR A 85 -12.19 -12.50 -2.78
N SER A 86 -12.83 -12.99 -3.85
CA SER A 86 -13.52 -14.28 -3.83
C SER A 86 -12.53 -15.42 -3.61
N TRP A 87 -13.02 -16.50 -3.00
CA TRP A 87 -12.25 -17.69 -2.62
C TRP A 87 -12.72 -18.92 -3.41
N ASP A 88 -13.12 -18.73 -4.67
CA ASP A 88 -13.60 -19.80 -5.56
C ASP A 88 -12.53 -20.88 -5.80
#